data_AF-A0A7K0KQZ0-F1
#
_entry.id   AF-A0A7K0KQZ0-F1
#
_cell.length_a   1.000
_cell.length_b   1.000
_cell.length_c   1.000
_cell.angle_alpha   90.00
_cell.angle_beta   90.00
_cell.angle_gamma   90.00
#
_symmetry.space_group_name_H-M   'P 1'
#
loop_
_entity.id
_entity.type
_entity.pdbx_description
1 polymer ?
#
loop_
_entity_poly.entity_id
_entity_poly.type
_entity_poly.pdbx_seq_one_letter_code
_entity_poly.pdbx_strand_id
1 'polypeptide(L)'
;MDDDTLDDLLARSATAPSPAAVDTAIQLARETATGQRRPSRRLRRRPLLIGAIAAGAVLLSAGGTLTAYQLGIPPFQSVDSGSERIATPVLIEYTNSLGKQVRCQAFTEWEDLTAEQRTTLNALAQDPYWVGYGDRVLAEKGLKDAPVLDQEQAVFNQAAADLSGRADAALRAAGEYPATHHGFAISCAPGGADGQ
;
A
#
# COMPACT_ATOMS: atom_id res chain seq x y z
N MET A 1 -14.49 13.77 -20.57
CA MET A 1 -15.01 12.43 -20.88
C MET A 1 -16.36 12.36 -20.20
N ASP A 2 -17.39 11.93 -20.91
CA ASP A 2 -18.77 11.91 -20.40
C ASP A 2 -19.01 10.61 -19.61
N ASP A 3 -19.79 10.68 -18.53
CA ASP A 3 -20.00 9.55 -17.60
C ASP A 3 -20.65 8.36 -18.34
N ASP A 4 -21.55 8.63 -19.28
CA ASP A 4 -22.19 7.61 -20.13
C ASP A 4 -21.16 6.84 -20.99
N THR A 5 -20.05 7.49 -21.36
CA THR A 5 -18.98 6.84 -22.14
C THR A 5 -18.10 5.96 -21.26
N LEU A 6 -17.88 6.36 -20.00
CA LEU A 6 -17.17 5.54 -19.03
C LEU A 6 -17.96 4.28 -18.68
N ASP A 7 -19.27 4.41 -18.48
CA ASP A 7 -20.14 3.29 -18.17
C ASP A 7 -20.21 2.26 -19.32
N ASP A 8 -20.25 2.71 -20.58
CA ASP A 8 -20.25 1.80 -21.73
C ASP A 8 -18.90 1.06 -21.88
N LEU A 9 -17.77 1.73 -21.58
CA LEU A 9 -16.45 1.08 -21.57
C LEU A 9 -16.31 0.06 -20.43
N LEU A 10 -16.80 0.40 -19.24
CA LEU A 10 -16.80 -0.51 -18.10
C LEU A 10 -17.69 -1.73 -18.36
N ALA A 11 -18.90 -1.52 -18.90
CA ALA A 11 -19.83 -2.60 -19.24
C ALA A 11 -19.24 -3.58 -20.27
N ARG A 12 -18.48 -3.08 -21.26
CA ARG A 12 -17.83 -3.92 -22.28
C ARG A 12 -16.60 -4.66 -21.77
N SER A 13 -15.91 -4.10 -20.79
CA SER A 13 -14.71 -4.72 -20.17
C SER A 13 -15.06 -5.76 -19.09
N ALA A 14 -16.29 -5.74 -18.57
CA ALA A 14 -16.73 -6.66 -17.53
C ALA A 14 -16.91 -8.07 -18.09
N THR A 15 -16.01 -8.99 -17.72
CA THR A 15 -16.21 -10.42 -17.96
C THR A 15 -17.46 -10.88 -17.23
N ALA A 16 -18.42 -11.46 -17.96
CA ALA A 16 -19.61 -12.02 -17.34
C ALA A 16 -19.20 -13.06 -16.28
N PRO A 17 -19.65 -12.92 -15.02
CA PRO A 17 -19.27 -13.85 -13.97
C PRO A 17 -19.77 -15.25 -14.33
N SER A 18 -18.96 -16.26 -14.04
CA SER A 18 -19.37 -17.64 -14.26
C SER A 18 -20.60 -17.97 -13.40
N PRO A 19 -21.50 -18.87 -13.84
CA PRO A 19 -22.66 -19.26 -13.04
C PRO A 19 -22.29 -19.72 -11.63
N ALA A 20 -21.15 -20.42 -11.48
CA ALA A 20 -20.62 -20.85 -10.19
C ALA A 20 -20.19 -19.68 -9.27
N ALA A 21 -19.65 -18.60 -9.84
CA ALA A 21 -19.30 -17.39 -9.08
C ALA A 21 -20.55 -16.65 -8.58
N VAL A 22 -21.61 -16.60 -9.41
CA VAL A 22 -22.89 -16.01 -9.04
C VAL A 22 -23.55 -16.82 -7.91
N ASP A 23 -23.56 -18.15 -8.01
CA ASP A 23 -24.12 -19.02 -6.96
C ASP A 23 -23.36 -18.87 -5.64
N THR A 24 -22.04 -18.78 -5.69
CA THR A 24 -21.19 -18.57 -4.51
C THR A 24 -21.47 -17.20 -3.86
N ALA A 25 -21.62 -16.15 -4.66
CA ALA A 25 -21.95 -14.81 -4.17
C ALA A 25 -23.34 -14.76 -3.52
N ILE A 26 -24.33 -15.42 -4.12
CA ILE A 26 -25.69 -15.54 -3.56
C ILE A 26 -25.66 -16.33 -2.24
N GLN A 27 -24.88 -17.41 -2.17
CA GLN A 27 -24.74 -18.19 -0.95
C GLN A 27 -24.11 -17.36 0.19
N LEU A 28 -23.02 -16.67 -0.08
CA LEU A 28 -22.37 -15.76 0.88
C LEU A 28 -23.32 -14.65 1.34
N ALA A 29 -24.05 -14.04 0.41
CA ALA A 29 -25.04 -13.01 0.74
C ALA A 29 -26.17 -13.55 1.63
N ARG A 30 -26.62 -14.80 1.41
CA ARG A 30 -27.61 -15.44 2.28
C ARG A 30 -27.04 -15.76 3.66
N GLU A 31 -25.81 -16.25 3.74
CA GLU A 31 -25.16 -16.58 5.01
C GLU A 31 -24.90 -15.33 5.87
N THR A 32 -24.56 -14.20 5.24
CA THR A 32 -24.40 -12.90 5.93
C THR A 32 -25.75 -12.25 6.25
N ALA A 33 -26.70 -12.22 5.33
CA ALA A 33 -28.00 -11.57 5.53
C ALA A 33 -28.91 -12.29 6.53
N THR A 34 -28.81 -13.63 6.61
CA THR A 34 -29.67 -14.39 7.53
C THR A 34 -29.18 -14.42 8.96
N GLY A 35 -27.95 -13.94 9.25
CA GLY A 35 -27.43 -13.78 10.61
C GLY A 35 -27.84 -14.92 11.54
N GLN A 36 -27.81 -16.17 11.05
CA GLN A 36 -28.41 -17.29 11.76
C GLN A 36 -27.53 -17.60 12.96
N ARG A 37 -27.83 -16.93 14.08
CA ARG A 37 -27.47 -17.37 15.42
C ARG A 37 -28.12 -18.73 15.60
N ARG A 38 -27.37 -19.79 15.25
CA ARG A 38 -27.73 -21.17 15.59
C ARG A 38 -28.10 -21.19 17.08
N PRO A 39 -29.31 -21.63 17.46
CA PRO A 39 -29.67 -21.72 18.86
C PRO A 39 -28.69 -22.69 19.53
N SER A 40 -27.84 -22.16 20.41
CA SER A 40 -26.87 -22.95 21.14
C SER A 40 -27.64 -23.90 22.05
N ARG A 41 -27.75 -25.18 21.64
CA ARG A 41 -28.14 -26.24 22.57
C ARG A 41 -27.15 -26.19 23.72
N ARG A 42 -27.67 -25.97 24.93
CA ARG A 42 -26.91 -25.90 26.18
C ARG A 42 -26.11 -27.20 26.38
N LEU A 43 -24.90 -27.25 25.82
CA LEU A 43 -23.92 -28.29 26.10
C LEU A 43 -23.16 -27.88 27.35
N ARG A 44 -23.79 -28.18 28.48
CA ARG A 44 -23.11 -28.42 29.75
C ARG A 44 -21.98 -29.42 29.44
N ARG A 45 -20.73 -29.02 29.73
CA ARG A 45 -19.46 -29.79 29.66
C ARG A 45 -18.61 -29.52 28.40
N ARG A 46 -17.61 -28.63 28.54
CA ARG A 46 -16.17 -28.99 28.58
C ARG A 46 -15.28 -27.73 28.47
N PRO A 47 -14.48 -27.37 29.49
CA PRO A 47 -13.60 -26.19 29.47
C PRO A 47 -12.39 -26.30 28.52
N LEU A 48 -12.16 -27.45 27.87
CA LEU A 48 -11.04 -27.67 26.96
C LEU A 48 -11.26 -27.14 25.52
N LEU A 49 -12.51 -26.91 25.10
CA LEU A 49 -12.83 -26.42 23.75
C LEU A 49 -12.69 -24.89 23.61
N ILE A 50 -12.76 -24.16 24.72
CA ILE A 50 -12.62 -22.70 24.74
C ILE A 50 -11.16 -22.30 24.44
N GLY A 51 -10.18 -23.09 24.90
CA GLY A 51 -8.76 -22.84 24.63
C GLY A 51 -8.38 -22.98 23.15
N ALA A 52 -8.95 -23.98 22.45
CA ALA A 52 -8.67 -24.20 21.03
C ALA A 52 -9.29 -23.12 20.12
N ILE A 53 -10.48 -22.61 20.47
CA ILE A 53 -11.14 -21.52 19.72
C ILE A 53 -10.40 -20.19 19.94
N ALA A 54 -9.94 -19.92 21.17
CA ALA A 54 -9.15 -18.72 21.46
C ALA A 54 -7.80 -18.73 20.73
N ALA A 55 -7.09 -19.86 20.71
CA ALA A 55 -5.84 -20.01 19.98
C ALA A 55 -6.02 -19.89 18.45
N GLY A 56 -7.09 -20.48 17.91
CA GLY A 56 -7.45 -20.36 16.49
C GLY A 56 -7.82 -18.94 16.08
N ALA A 57 -8.56 -18.20 16.91
CA ALA A 57 -8.91 -16.80 16.67
C ALA A 57 -7.66 -15.90 16.67
N VAL A 58 -6.71 -16.13 17.59
CA VAL A 58 -5.45 -15.37 17.63
C VAL A 58 -4.59 -15.63 16.40
N LEU A 59 -4.48 -16.89 15.95
CA LEU A 59 -3.73 -17.24 14.73
C LEU A 59 -4.39 -16.69 13.45
N LEU A 60 -5.72 -16.70 13.36
CA LEU A 60 -6.46 -16.07 12.26
C LEU A 60 -6.34 -14.55 12.27
N SER A 61 -6.34 -13.91 13.45
CA SER A 61 -6.10 -12.46 13.54
C SER A 61 -4.66 -12.09 13.17
N ALA A 62 -3.67 -12.92 13.53
CA ALA A 62 -2.26 -12.68 13.17
C ALA A 62 -2.01 -12.84 11.66
N GLY A 63 -2.58 -13.89 11.04
CA GLY A 63 -2.54 -14.08 9.60
C GLY A 63 -3.32 -13.00 8.83
N GLY A 64 -4.46 -12.57 9.37
CA GLY A 64 -5.28 -11.48 8.84
C GLY A 64 -4.61 -10.10 8.93
N THR A 65 -3.78 -9.84 9.94
CA THR A 65 -3.02 -8.58 10.01
C THR A 65 -1.89 -8.50 8.99
N LEU A 66 -1.24 -9.63 8.64
CA LEU A 66 -0.23 -9.63 7.58
C LEU A 66 -0.84 -9.38 6.20
N THR A 67 -2.00 -9.97 5.91
CA THR A 67 -2.76 -9.66 4.69
C THR A 67 -3.39 -8.26 4.71
N ALA A 68 -3.82 -7.77 5.86
CA ALA A 68 -4.33 -6.40 5.99
C ALA A 68 -3.24 -5.33 5.80
N TYR A 69 -2.00 -5.60 6.21
CA TYR A 69 -0.88 -4.69 5.93
C TYR A 69 -0.60 -4.59 4.42
N GLN A 70 -0.78 -5.70 3.69
CA GLN A 70 -0.74 -5.71 2.22
C GLN A 70 -1.95 -5.04 1.57
N LEU A 71 -3.09 -4.91 2.28
CA LEU A 71 -4.28 -4.19 1.81
C LEU A 71 -4.28 -2.69 2.16
N GLY A 72 -3.41 -2.26 3.08
CA GLY A 72 -3.28 -0.86 3.50
C GLY A 72 -2.46 0.01 2.54
N ILE A 73 -1.65 -0.62 1.69
CA ILE A 73 -1.13 0.00 0.47
C ILE A 73 -2.26 -0.17 -0.55
N PRO A 74 -2.81 0.90 -1.16
CA PRO A 74 -3.93 0.79 -2.09
C PRO A 74 -3.67 -0.36 -3.08
N PRO A 75 -4.40 -1.49 -2.99
CA PRO A 75 -3.97 -2.75 -3.58
C PRO A 75 -4.20 -2.82 -5.10
N PHE A 76 -4.35 -1.68 -5.76
CA PHE A 76 -4.84 -1.58 -7.14
C PHE A 76 -3.98 -0.73 -8.07
N GLN A 77 -2.81 -0.25 -7.63
CA GLN A 77 -1.80 0.05 -8.64
C GLN A 77 -1.21 -1.29 -9.06
N SER A 78 -1.87 -1.92 -10.03
CA SER A 78 -1.34 -3.07 -10.76
C SER A 78 0.06 -2.72 -11.19
N VAL A 79 1.05 -3.42 -10.62
CA VAL A 79 2.39 -3.44 -11.18
C VAL A 79 2.33 -4.26 -12.46
N ASP A 80 3.10 -3.85 -13.47
CA ASP A 80 3.19 -4.61 -14.72
C ASP A 80 3.67 -6.04 -14.44
N SER A 81 3.30 -6.98 -15.31
CA SER A 81 3.74 -8.37 -15.16
C SER A 81 5.27 -8.45 -15.14
N GLY A 82 5.84 -9.08 -14.12
CA GLY A 82 7.30 -9.16 -13.92
C GLY A 82 7.87 -8.03 -13.04
N SER A 83 7.10 -6.97 -12.79
CA SER A 83 7.48 -5.92 -11.84
C SER A 83 7.09 -6.28 -10.41
N GLU A 84 7.96 -5.96 -9.48
CA GLU A 84 7.73 -6.02 -8.04
C GLU A 84 8.06 -4.69 -7.37
N ARG A 85 7.30 -4.36 -6.34
CA ARG A 85 7.49 -3.16 -5.52
C ARG A 85 8.32 -3.50 -4.28
N ILE A 86 9.26 -2.65 -3.91
CA ILE A 86 10.03 -2.83 -2.66
C ILE A 86 9.07 -2.84 -1.46
N ALA A 87 9.19 -3.87 -0.63
CA ALA A 87 8.23 -4.13 0.45
C ALA A 87 8.27 -3.06 1.56
N THR A 88 9.42 -2.46 1.81
CA THR A 88 9.60 -1.44 2.86
C THR A 88 9.56 -0.05 2.22
N PRO A 89 8.50 0.74 2.45
CA PRO A 89 8.44 2.10 1.92
C PRO A 89 9.43 3.03 2.62
N VAL A 90 9.88 4.04 1.89
CA VAL A 90 10.50 5.23 2.46
C VAL A 90 9.41 6.14 2.98
N LEU A 91 9.50 6.51 4.26
CA LEU A 91 8.56 7.44 4.90
C LEU A 91 8.97 8.88 4.61
N ILE A 92 8.07 9.64 3.98
CA ILE A 92 8.21 11.07 3.70
C ILE A 92 7.21 11.83 4.55
N GLU A 93 7.69 12.69 5.43
CA GLU A 93 6.87 13.53 6.30
C GLU A 93 7.16 15.01 6.06
N TYR A 94 6.12 15.84 6.09
CA TYR A 94 6.22 17.30 6.04
C TYR A 94 4.99 17.97 6.63
N THR A 95 5.10 19.27 6.91
CA THR A 95 3.96 20.10 7.28
C THR A 95 3.53 20.95 6.09
N ASN A 96 2.27 20.87 5.67
CA ASN A 96 1.77 21.65 4.55
C ASN A 96 1.48 23.11 4.94
N SER A 97 1.14 23.96 3.97
CA SER A 97 0.82 25.39 4.20
C SER A 97 -0.40 25.63 5.08
N LEU A 98 -1.23 24.61 5.32
CA LEU A 98 -2.35 24.67 6.27
C LEU A 98 -1.92 24.32 7.70
N GLY A 99 -0.63 24.05 7.94
CA GLY A 99 -0.11 23.63 9.23
C GLY A 99 -0.42 22.18 9.59
N LYS A 100 -0.87 21.37 8.63
CA LYS A 100 -1.22 19.97 8.85
C LYS A 100 -0.06 19.04 8.50
N GLN A 101 0.08 17.96 9.28
CA GLN A 101 1.11 16.96 9.05
C GLN A 101 0.67 16.02 7.92
N VAL A 102 1.51 15.91 6.90
CA VAL A 102 1.36 14.98 5.78
C VAL A 102 2.38 13.87 5.94
N ARG A 103 1.92 12.63 5.77
CA ARG A 103 2.74 11.42 5.86
C ARG A 103 2.50 10.56 4.63
N CYS A 104 3.57 10.34 3.87
CA CYS A 104 3.54 9.60 2.62
C CYS A 104 4.52 8.43 2.67
N GLN A 105 4.14 7.34 2.01
CA GLN A 105 4.96 6.15 1.80
C GLN A 105 5.37 6.12 0.34
N ALA A 106 6.68 6.24 0.10
CA ALA A 106 7.28 6.18 -1.23
C ALA A 106 7.88 4.80 -1.49
N PHE A 107 7.66 4.29 -2.70
CA PHE A 107 8.05 2.97 -3.16
C PHE A 107 8.76 3.08 -4.51
N THR A 108 9.69 2.17 -4.76
CA THR A 108 10.25 1.94 -6.10
C THR A 108 9.81 0.59 -6.63
N GLU A 109 9.70 0.51 -7.95
CA GLU A 109 9.24 -0.66 -8.68
C GLU A 109 10.35 -1.13 -9.62
N TRP A 110 10.59 -2.44 -9.61
CA TRP A 110 11.73 -3.07 -10.27
C TRP A 110 11.31 -4.40 -10.90
N GLU A 111 12.10 -4.92 -11.82
CA GLU A 111 11.87 -6.23 -12.44
C GLU A 111 12.96 -7.22 -12.07
N ASP A 112 12.54 -8.47 -11.88
CA ASP A 112 13.40 -9.64 -11.64
C ASP A 112 14.47 -9.45 -10.54
N LEU A 113 14.12 -8.84 -9.39
CA LEU A 113 15.10 -8.63 -8.33
C LEU A 113 15.54 -9.96 -7.71
N THR A 114 16.85 -10.07 -7.52
CA THR A 114 17.47 -11.08 -6.66
C THR A 114 17.12 -10.85 -5.18
N ALA A 115 17.40 -11.84 -4.32
CA ALA A 115 17.17 -11.70 -2.88
C ALA A 115 18.07 -10.60 -2.28
N GLU A 116 19.32 -10.56 -2.73
CA GLU A 116 20.33 -9.61 -2.31
C GLU A 116 19.93 -8.18 -2.70
N GLN A 117 19.55 -7.95 -3.96
CA GLN A 117 19.03 -6.66 -4.42
C GLN A 117 17.82 -6.19 -3.62
N ARG A 118 16.88 -7.08 -3.32
CA ARG A 118 15.74 -6.76 -2.45
C ARG A 118 16.20 -6.34 -1.06
N THR A 119 17.17 -7.02 -0.46
CA THR A 119 17.70 -6.63 0.85
C THR A 119 18.35 -5.24 0.79
N THR A 120 19.19 -4.97 -0.21
CA THR A 120 19.84 -3.68 -0.42
C THR A 120 18.82 -2.55 -0.59
N LEU A 121 17.79 -2.76 -1.41
CA LEU A 121 16.76 -1.75 -1.67
C LEU A 121 15.83 -1.53 -0.46
N ASN A 122 15.48 -2.58 0.28
CA ASN A 122 14.69 -2.43 1.52
C ASN A 122 15.45 -1.65 2.62
N ALA A 123 16.78 -1.68 2.62
CA ALA A 123 17.58 -0.93 3.58
C ALA A 123 17.50 0.60 3.37
N LEU A 124 17.09 1.07 2.19
CA LEU A 124 16.95 2.51 1.89
C LEU A 124 15.99 3.22 2.85
N ALA A 125 14.95 2.54 3.33
CA ALA A 125 14.00 3.11 4.29
C ALA A 125 14.62 3.45 5.65
N GLN A 126 15.81 2.92 5.95
CA GLN A 126 16.54 3.17 7.18
C GLN A 126 17.58 4.30 7.05
N ASP A 127 17.76 4.87 5.85
CA ASP A 127 18.71 5.94 5.61
C ASP A 127 18.29 7.23 6.35
N PRO A 128 19.15 7.80 7.23
CA PRO A 128 18.85 9.05 7.94
C PRO A 128 18.53 10.24 7.04
N TYR A 129 18.90 10.18 5.76
CA TYR A 129 18.56 11.20 4.77
C TYR A 129 17.06 11.52 4.71
N TRP A 130 16.20 10.54 4.94
CA TRP A 130 14.75 10.70 4.83
C TRP A 130 14.13 11.46 6.01
N VAL A 131 14.85 11.60 7.13
CA VAL A 131 14.36 12.31 8.32
C VAL A 131 14.17 13.79 8.01
N GLY A 132 12.93 14.28 8.12
CA GLY A 132 12.56 15.67 7.79
C GLY A 132 12.70 16.02 6.30
N TYR A 133 12.72 15.01 5.43
CA TYR A 133 12.97 15.20 4.00
C TYR A 133 12.00 16.18 3.34
N GLY A 134 10.69 16.01 3.54
CA GLY A 134 9.71 16.83 2.83
C GLY A 134 9.80 18.30 3.24
N ASP A 135 9.97 18.60 4.52
CA ASP A 135 10.16 19.97 5.01
C ASP A 135 11.44 20.63 4.45
N ARG A 136 12.53 19.86 4.29
CA ARG A 136 13.76 20.36 3.64
C ARG A 136 13.51 20.70 2.17
N VAL A 137 12.85 19.80 1.43
CA VAL A 137 12.51 20.03 0.01
C VAL A 137 11.68 21.30 -0.15
N LEU A 138 10.66 21.50 0.69
CA LEU A 138 9.83 22.70 0.66
C LEU A 138 10.62 23.96 1.03
N ALA A 139 11.54 23.87 1.99
CA ALA A 139 12.40 24.98 2.37
C ALA A 139 13.36 25.38 1.24
N GLU A 140 14.05 24.42 0.64
CA GLU A 140 15.02 24.64 -0.43
C GLU A 140 14.39 25.23 -1.69
N LYS A 141 13.15 24.84 -2.00
CA LYS A 141 12.39 25.36 -3.15
C LYS A 141 11.61 26.64 -2.84
N GLY A 142 11.59 27.12 -1.59
CA GLY A 142 10.83 28.29 -1.19
C GLY A 142 9.30 28.11 -1.28
N LEU A 143 8.82 26.88 -1.03
CA LEU A 143 7.41 26.49 -1.20
C LEU A 143 6.63 26.32 0.11
N LYS A 144 7.19 26.72 1.26
CA LYS A 144 6.54 26.53 2.58
C LYS A 144 5.14 27.15 2.69
N ASP A 145 4.89 28.25 2.00
CA ASP A 145 3.61 28.97 2.01
C ASP A 145 2.83 28.80 0.68
N ALA A 146 3.30 27.93 -0.22
CA ALA A 146 2.65 27.65 -1.49
C ALA A 146 1.33 26.86 -1.30
N PRO A 147 0.43 26.85 -2.29
CA PRO A 147 -0.74 25.97 -2.28
C PRO A 147 -0.34 24.50 -2.01
N VAL A 148 -1.18 23.78 -1.26
CA VAL A 148 -0.93 22.39 -0.84
C VAL A 148 -0.57 21.48 -2.03
N LEU A 149 -1.26 21.65 -3.16
CA LEU A 149 -1.00 20.86 -4.37
C LEU A 149 0.40 21.11 -4.95
N ASP A 150 0.88 22.36 -4.91
CA ASP A 150 2.22 22.71 -5.40
C ASP A 150 3.31 22.13 -4.48
N GLN A 151 3.04 22.11 -3.16
CA GLN A 151 3.92 21.48 -2.17
C GLN A 151 4.02 19.98 -2.39
N GLU A 152 2.86 19.30 -2.52
CA GLU A 152 2.78 17.87 -2.77
C GLU A 152 3.54 17.50 -4.05
N GLN A 153 3.25 18.18 -5.16
CA GLN A 153 3.91 17.91 -6.45
C GLN A 153 5.43 18.10 -6.37
N ALA A 154 5.89 19.14 -5.66
CA ALA A 154 7.31 19.41 -5.48
C ALA A 154 8.01 18.33 -4.64
N VAL A 155 7.38 17.89 -3.54
CA VAL A 155 7.90 16.80 -2.71
C VAL A 155 7.92 15.49 -3.48
N PHE A 156 6.86 15.18 -4.24
CA PHE A 156 6.75 13.95 -5.02
C PHE A 156 7.80 13.86 -6.12
N ASN A 157 7.94 14.91 -6.93
CA ASN A 157 8.93 14.94 -8.01
C ASN A 157 10.36 14.80 -7.49
N GLN A 158 10.67 15.48 -6.38
CA GLN A 158 11.99 15.39 -5.77
C GLN A 158 12.21 13.99 -5.17
N ALA A 159 11.21 13.43 -4.46
CA ALA A 159 11.28 12.10 -3.86
C ALA A 159 11.50 11.00 -4.91
N ALA A 160 10.83 11.08 -6.06
CA ALA A 160 11.02 10.13 -7.15
C ALA A 160 12.46 10.14 -7.67
N ALA A 161 13.02 11.33 -7.92
CA ALA A 161 14.39 11.49 -8.41
C ALA A 161 15.43 11.01 -7.38
N ASP A 162 15.30 11.46 -6.12
CA ASP A 162 16.27 11.15 -5.07
C ASP A 162 16.21 9.67 -4.66
N LEU A 163 15.02 9.07 -4.61
CA LEU A 163 14.86 7.66 -4.27
C LEU A 163 15.44 6.75 -5.37
N SER A 164 15.17 7.04 -6.64
CA SER A 164 15.75 6.30 -7.76
C SER A 164 17.27 6.43 -7.79
N GLY A 165 17.80 7.65 -7.64
CA GLY A 165 19.24 7.89 -7.62
C GLY A 165 19.97 7.20 -6.46
N ARG A 166 19.35 7.19 -5.26
CA ARG A 166 19.91 6.49 -4.08
C ARG A 166 19.83 4.97 -4.22
N ALA A 167 18.75 4.44 -4.79
CA ALA A 167 18.62 3.03 -5.05
C ALA A 167 19.72 2.53 -6.01
N ASP A 168 19.92 3.23 -7.12
CA ASP A 168 21.01 2.93 -8.06
C ASP A 168 22.38 2.98 -7.40
N ALA A 169 22.62 4.01 -6.57
CA ALA A 169 23.88 4.14 -5.85
C ALA A 169 24.10 3.00 -4.85
N ALA A 170 23.07 2.59 -4.12
CA ALA A 170 23.12 1.49 -3.16
C ALA A 170 23.42 0.15 -3.85
N LEU A 171 22.71 -0.16 -4.94
CA LEU A 171 22.93 -1.38 -5.73
C LEU A 171 24.36 -1.43 -6.30
N ARG A 172 24.87 -0.32 -6.84
CA ARG A 172 26.25 -0.24 -7.33
C ARG A 172 27.27 -0.43 -6.22
N ALA A 173 27.06 0.17 -5.05
CA ALA A 173 27.94 0.02 -3.90
C ALA A 173 27.98 -1.41 -3.37
N ALA A 174 26.86 -2.14 -3.46
CA ALA A 174 26.76 -3.56 -3.09
C ALA A 174 27.32 -4.52 -4.17
N GLY A 175 27.63 -4.04 -5.38
CA GLY A 175 28.01 -4.90 -6.50
C GLY A 175 26.84 -5.68 -7.11
N GLU A 176 25.61 -5.21 -6.87
CA GLU A 176 24.34 -5.86 -7.24
C GLU A 176 23.68 -5.16 -8.45
N TYR A 177 24.48 -4.50 -9.29
CA TYR A 177 24.03 -3.77 -10.48
C TYR A 177 24.35 -4.58 -11.76
N PRO A 178 23.51 -4.55 -12.81
CA PRO A 178 22.29 -3.76 -12.97
C PRO A 178 21.03 -4.39 -12.37
N ALA A 179 20.07 -3.54 -12.02
CA ALA A 179 18.66 -3.89 -11.81
C ALA A 179 17.79 -2.99 -12.70
N THR A 180 16.66 -3.50 -13.18
CA THR A 180 15.75 -2.76 -14.07
C THR A 180 14.73 -2.00 -13.23
N HIS A 181 14.85 -0.67 -13.18
CA HIS A 181 13.89 0.21 -12.53
C HIS A 181 12.71 0.50 -13.46
N HIS A 182 11.49 0.22 -13.00
CA HIS A 182 10.25 0.44 -13.77
C HIS A 182 9.52 1.71 -13.38
N GLY A 183 9.54 2.07 -12.09
CA GLY A 183 8.66 3.13 -11.64
C GLY A 183 8.81 3.52 -10.19
N PHE A 184 7.98 4.49 -9.85
CA PHE A 184 7.88 5.09 -8.53
C PHE A 184 6.41 5.24 -8.18
N ALA A 185 6.06 4.90 -6.95
CA ALA A 185 4.74 5.11 -6.40
C ALA A 185 4.84 5.80 -5.05
N ILE A 186 3.90 6.71 -4.77
CA ILE A 186 3.80 7.37 -3.48
C ILE A 186 2.34 7.40 -3.05
N SER A 187 2.10 7.13 -1.77
CA SER A 187 0.77 7.10 -1.17
C SER A 187 0.77 7.91 0.11
N CYS A 188 -0.10 8.92 0.21
CA CYS A 188 -0.24 9.76 1.39
C CYS A 188 -1.55 9.42 2.12
N ALA A 189 -1.47 9.01 3.37
CA ALA A 189 -2.63 8.58 4.14
C ALA A 189 -2.48 8.87 5.64
N PRO A 190 -3.60 9.17 6.34
CA PRO A 190 -4.91 9.62 5.87
C PRO A 190 -4.89 11.08 5.38
N GLY A 191 -5.86 11.45 4.53
CA GLY A 191 -6.07 12.84 4.11
C GLY A 191 -5.34 13.28 2.83
N GLY A 192 -4.49 12.42 2.25
CA GLY A 192 -3.73 12.79 1.05
C GLY A 192 -2.86 14.02 1.29
N ALA A 193 -2.85 14.93 0.32
CA ALA A 193 -2.17 16.22 0.39
C ALA A 193 -2.68 17.12 1.54
N ASP A 194 -3.96 16.97 1.90
CA ASP A 194 -4.61 17.82 2.89
C ASP A 194 -4.19 17.49 4.33
N GLY A 195 -3.50 16.37 4.57
CA GLY A 195 -2.99 15.97 5.88
C GLY A 195 -4.07 15.55 6.90
N GLN A 196 -3.64 15.09 8.07
CA GLN A 196 -4.52 14.80 9.22
C GLN A 196 -4.89 16.07 9.99
#